data_AF-A0A1G7GJM6-F1
#
_entry.id   AF-A0A1G7GJM6-F1
#
_cell.length_a   1.000
_cell.length_b   1.000
_cell.length_c   1.000
_cell.angle_alpha   90.00
_cell.angle_beta   90.00
_cell.angle_gamma   90.00
#
_symmetry.space_group_name_H-M   'P 1'
#
loop_
_entity.id
_entity.type
_entity.pdbx_description
1 polymer ?
#
loop_
_entity_poly.entity_id
_entity_poly.type
_entity_poly.pdbx_seq_one_letter_code
_entity_poly.pdbx_strand_id
1 'polypeptide(L)'
;MTQRVTRRTLLISLPAAGVTAALPAPGHAQGHGTPAQRLFLEWRTAIAQEQAAYDADESDEVCARLLKGRTALEDRLMDTPSQTPRDLLCKIAAYTNFGLFALPETIGQTQIWNEARALIGDA
;
A
#
# COMPACT_ATOMS: atom_id res chain seq x y z
N MET A 1 -34.23 -5.94 -37.82
CA MET A 1 -33.77 -6.67 -36.61
C MET A 1 -32.41 -6.11 -36.22
N THR A 2 -32.36 -5.27 -35.19
CA THR A 2 -31.15 -4.54 -34.78
C THR A 2 -30.41 -5.35 -33.71
N GLN A 3 -29.27 -5.90 -34.05
CA GLN A 3 -28.46 -6.75 -33.17
C GLN A 3 -27.82 -5.89 -32.07
N ARG A 4 -28.17 -6.15 -30.80
CA ARG A 4 -27.53 -5.48 -29.65
C ARG A 4 -26.13 -6.06 -29.43
N VAL A 5 -25.11 -5.25 -29.67
CA VAL A 5 -23.73 -5.55 -29.25
C VAL A 5 -23.63 -5.29 -27.75
N THR A 6 -23.34 -6.34 -26.97
CA THR A 6 -23.15 -6.24 -25.51
C THR A 6 -21.68 -6.06 -25.17
N ARG A 7 -21.39 -5.40 -24.03
CA ARG A 7 -20.02 -5.15 -23.52
C ARG A 7 -19.13 -6.41 -23.47
N ARG A 8 -19.75 -7.59 -23.37
CA ARG A 8 -19.08 -8.90 -23.36
C ARG A 8 -18.44 -9.27 -24.71
N THR A 9 -18.99 -8.77 -25.83
CA THR A 9 -18.45 -9.01 -27.17
C THR A 9 -17.19 -8.19 -27.45
N LEU A 10 -17.04 -7.02 -26.80
CA LEU A 10 -15.87 -6.15 -26.95
C LEU A 10 -14.61 -6.69 -26.24
N LEU A 11 -14.75 -7.63 -25.31
CA LEU A 11 -13.63 -8.19 -24.53
C LEU A 11 -12.95 -9.40 -25.19
N ILE A 12 -13.47 -9.91 -26.31
CA ILE A 12 -12.95 -11.13 -26.97
C ILE A 12 -11.91 -10.80 -28.05
N SER A 13 -11.72 -9.54 -28.42
CA SER A 13 -10.87 -9.14 -29.54
C SER A 13 -9.75 -8.17 -29.14
N LEU A 14 -8.90 -8.55 -28.19
CA LEU A 14 -7.60 -7.90 -28.01
C LEU A 14 -6.49 -8.79 -28.59
N PRO A 15 -5.84 -8.37 -29.70
CA PRO A 15 -4.67 -9.07 -30.21
C PRO A 15 -3.52 -8.93 -29.21
N ALA A 16 -2.88 -10.05 -28.89
CA ALA A 16 -1.64 -10.11 -28.13
C ALA A 16 -0.50 -9.47 -28.94
N ALA A 17 -0.36 -8.15 -28.85
CA ALA A 17 0.79 -7.41 -29.37
C ALA A 17 1.70 -7.02 -28.19
N GLY A 18 2.95 -7.45 -28.28
CA GLY A 18 3.91 -7.48 -27.18
C GLY A 18 4.16 -6.13 -26.52
N VAL A 19 4.06 -6.15 -25.19
CA VAL A 19 4.74 -5.18 -24.33
C VAL A 19 6.05 -5.85 -23.91
N THR A 20 7.15 -5.48 -24.56
CA THR A 20 8.49 -5.64 -23.94
C THR A 20 8.54 -4.67 -22.75
N ALA A 21 7.95 -5.10 -21.64
CA ALA A 21 8.16 -4.46 -20.36
C ALA A 21 9.65 -4.66 -20.03
N ALA A 22 10.39 -3.56 -19.98
CA ALA A 22 11.69 -3.56 -19.33
C ALA A 22 11.44 -3.97 -17.87
N LEU A 23 11.66 -5.24 -17.56
CA LEU A 23 11.59 -5.75 -16.21
C LEU A 23 12.62 -4.97 -15.38
N PRO A 24 12.23 -4.30 -14.29
CA PRO A 24 13.21 -3.71 -13.39
C PRO A 24 14.16 -4.81 -12.92
N ALA A 25 15.46 -4.53 -13.04
CA ALA A 25 16.52 -5.47 -12.67
C ALA A 25 16.29 -5.97 -11.23
N PRO A 26 16.47 -7.28 -10.95
CA PRO A 26 16.39 -7.80 -9.60
C PRO A 26 17.61 -7.29 -8.82
N GLY A 27 17.43 -6.19 -8.10
CA GLY A 27 18.36 -5.77 -7.06
C GLY A 27 18.38 -6.81 -5.93
N HIS A 28 19.51 -7.45 -5.75
CA HIS A 28 19.72 -8.60 -4.88
C HIS A 28 19.48 -8.33 -3.38
N ALA A 29 18.63 -9.20 -2.79
CA ALA A 29 18.64 -9.79 -1.45
C ALA A 29 19.09 -8.96 -0.21
N GLN A 30 18.16 -8.74 0.73
CA GLN A 30 18.14 -9.36 2.07
C GLN A 30 16.84 -8.98 2.81
N GLY A 31 16.03 -9.99 3.16
CA GLY A 31 14.69 -9.86 3.75
C GLY A 31 13.58 -10.06 2.72
N HIS A 32 12.78 -11.11 2.87
CA HIS A 32 11.68 -11.46 1.97
C HIS A 32 10.70 -10.28 1.81
N GLY A 33 10.68 -9.63 0.64
CA GLY A 33 9.76 -8.53 0.31
C GLY A 33 10.46 -7.24 -0.17
N THR A 34 9.68 -6.36 -0.78
CA THR A 34 10.09 -4.99 -1.15
C THR A 34 10.37 -4.15 0.11
N PRO A 35 11.06 -3.00 0.01
CA PRO A 35 11.25 -2.10 1.15
C PRO A 35 9.94 -1.71 1.85
N ALA A 36 8.88 -1.42 1.09
CA ALA A 36 7.55 -1.10 1.64
C ALA A 36 6.94 -2.29 2.39
N GLN A 37 7.07 -3.51 1.87
CA GLN A 37 6.56 -4.71 2.56
C GLN A 37 7.30 -4.97 3.88
N ARG A 38 8.62 -4.72 3.95
CA ARG A 38 9.38 -4.84 5.21
C ARG A 38 8.92 -3.81 6.24
N LEU A 39 8.79 -2.55 5.84
CA LEU A 39 8.25 -1.49 6.71
C LEU A 39 6.83 -1.80 7.19
N PHE A 40 6.00 -2.40 6.34
CA PHE A 40 4.66 -2.81 6.73
C PHE A 40 4.67 -3.89 7.82
N LEU A 41 5.61 -4.85 7.76
CA LEU A 41 5.77 -5.84 8.83
C LEU A 41 6.23 -5.18 10.14
N GLU A 42 7.16 -4.23 10.07
CA GLU A 42 7.58 -3.44 11.24
C GLU A 42 6.39 -2.68 11.85
N TRP A 43 5.58 -2.03 11.01
CA TRP A 43 4.36 -1.34 11.43
C TRP A 43 3.35 -2.29 12.09
N ARG A 44 3.17 -3.50 11.55
CA ARG A 44 2.30 -4.53 12.16
C ARG A 44 2.79 -4.98 13.54
N THR A 45 4.09 -5.01 13.76
CA THR A 45 4.64 -5.26 15.10
C THR A 45 4.38 -4.06 16.02
N ALA A 46 4.58 -2.84 15.53
CA ALA A 46 4.35 -1.63 16.32
C ALA A 46 2.89 -1.47 16.75
N ILE A 47 1.92 -1.75 15.86
CA ILE A 47 0.50 -1.67 16.23
C ILE A 47 0.09 -2.74 17.25
N ALA A 48 0.69 -3.94 17.18
CA ALA A 48 0.46 -4.98 18.18
C ALA A 48 1.06 -4.60 19.55
N GLN A 49 2.22 -3.94 19.56
CA GLN A 49 2.83 -3.42 20.79
C GLN A 49 2.01 -2.28 21.39
N GLU A 50 1.51 -1.38 20.57
CA GLU A 50 0.61 -0.29 21.01
C GLU A 50 -0.68 -0.86 21.62
N GLN A 51 -1.32 -1.82 20.94
CA GLN A 51 -2.53 -2.47 21.45
C GLN A 51 -2.27 -3.19 22.78
N ALA A 52 -1.16 -3.92 22.88
CA ALA A 52 -0.79 -4.61 24.12
C ALA A 52 -0.56 -3.65 25.29
N ALA A 53 -0.04 -2.44 25.04
CA ALA A 53 0.13 -1.41 26.07
C ALA A 53 -1.23 -0.87 26.55
N TYR A 54 -2.19 -0.62 25.64
CA TYR A 54 -3.54 -0.25 26.03
C TYR A 54 -4.24 -1.36 26.82
N ASP A 55 -4.12 -2.62 26.39
CA ASP A 55 -4.73 -3.76 27.07
C ASP A 55 -4.15 -3.99 28.48
N ALA A 56 -2.89 -3.61 28.69
CA ALA A 56 -2.19 -3.70 29.97
C ALA A 56 -2.40 -2.47 30.88
N ASP A 57 -3.17 -1.46 30.43
CA ASP A 57 -3.39 -0.20 31.15
C ASP A 57 -2.07 0.52 31.50
N GLU A 58 -1.12 0.49 30.55
CA GLU A 58 0.13 1.23 30.67
C GLU A 58 -0.11 2.75 30.70
N SER A 59 0.84 3.50 31.27
CA SER A 59 0.74 4.96 31.36
C SER A 59 0.55 5.65 30.00
N ASP A 60 -0.15 6.80 30.02
CA ASP A 60 -0.35 7.65 28.84
C ASP A 60 0.97 8.00 28.13
N GLU A 61 2.06 8.22 28.88
CA GLU A 61 3.37 8.51 28.30
C GLU A 61 3.93 7.33 27.48
N VAL A 62 3.71 6.09 27.94
CA VAL A 62 4.14 4.89 27.22
C VAL A 62 3.32 4.73 25.95
N CYS A 63 1.99 4.84 26.05
CA CYS A 63 1.08 4.75 24.92
C CYS A 63 1.37 5.84 23.86
N ALA A 64 1.57 7.10 24.29
CA ALA A 64 1.91 8.20 23.40
C ALA A 64 3.25 7.98 22.68
N ARG A 65 4.25 7.41 23.35
CA ARG A 65 5.54 7.08 22.73
C ARG A 65 5.40 5.96 21.68
N LEU A 66 4.60 4.93 21.96
CA LEU A 66 4.34 3.85 21.01
C LEU A 66 3.57 4.35 19.79
N LEU A 67 2.52 5.13 20.00
CA LEU A 67 1.78 5.79 18.92
C LEU A 67 2.70 6.66 18.04
N LYS A 68 3.59 7.44 18.66
CA LYS A 68 4.59 8.24 17.93
C LYS A 68 5.55 7.36 17.11
N GLY A 69 5.96 6.22 17.65
CA GLY A 69 6.81 5.25 16.93
C GLY A 69 6.07 4.63 15.73
N ARG A 70 4.80 4.25 15.91
CA ARG A 70 3.95 3.67 14.86
C ARG A 70 3.67 4.67 13.75
N THR A 71 3.30 5.90 14.10
CA THR A 71 3.04 6.98 13.12
C THR A 71 4.29 7.35 12.31
N ALA A 72 5.48 7.35 12.94
CA ALA A 72 6.73 7.54 12.19
C ALA A 72 7.01 6.41 11.17
N LEU A 73 6.55 5.18 11.43
CA LEU A 73 6.62 4.09 10.46
C LEU A 73 5.59 4.27 9.32
N GLU A 74 4.41 4.79 9.63
CA GLU A 74 3.41 5.16 8.61
C GLU A 74 4.03 6.17 7.65
N ASP A 75 4.55 7.29 8.14
CA ASP A 75 5.19 8.32 7.31
C ASP A 75 6.31 7.75 6.42
N ARG A 76 7.22 6.96 6.99
CA ARG A 76 8.28 6.28 6.23
C ARG A 76 7.73 5.33 5.16
N LEU A 77 6.63 4.64 5.46
CA LEU A 77 5.99 3.73 4.52
C LEU A 77 5.36 4.50 3.35
N MET A 78 4.72 5.65 3.60
CA MET A 78 4.20 6.49 2.50
C MET A 78 5.34 6.99 1.62
N ASP A 79 6.41 7.51 2.20
CA ASP A 79 7.57 8.05 1.48
C ASP A 79 8.34 6.99 0.67
N THR A 80 8.24 5.72 1.07
CA THR A 80 8.94 4.62 0.38
C THR A 80 8.27 4.30 -0.96
N PRO A 81 8.93 4.46 -2.11
CA PRO A 81 8.30 4.21 -3.42
C PRO A 81 7.77 2.77 -3.55
N SER A 82 6.53 2.62 -4.03
CA SER A 82 5.97 1.30 -4.34
C SER A 82 6.69 0.68 -5.55
N GLN A 83 7.08 -0.58 -5.42
CA GLN A 83 7.69 -1.39 -6.49
C GLN A 83 6.69 -2.40 -7.06
N THR A 84 5.64 -2.71 -6.32
CA THR A 84 4.58 -3.65 -6.72
C THR A 84 3.20 -3.14 -6.29
N PRO A 85 2.09 -3.59 -6.91
CA PRO A 85 0.74 -3.25 -6.45
C PRO A 85 0.46 -3.68 -5.01
N ARG A 86 1.16 -4.71 -4.49
CA ARG A 86 1.05 -5.12 -3.09
C ARG A 86 1.57 -4.03 -2.14
N ASP A 87 2.56 -3.26 -2.55
CA ASP A 87 3.14 -2.18 -1.72
C ASP A 87 2.12 -1.06 -1.50
N LEU A 88 1.31 -0.74 -2.51
CA LEU A 88 0.20 0.21 -2.38
C LEU A 88 -0.81 -0.27 -1.35
N LEU A 89 -1.18 -1.55 -1.38
CA LEU A 89 -2.09 -2.13 -0.39
C LEU A 89 -1.51 -2.07 1.02
N CYS A 90 -0.19 -2.30 1.18
CA CYS A 90 0.49 -2.13 2.44
C CYS A 90 0.41 -0.68 2.96
N LYS A 91 0.68 0.32 2.10
CA LYS A 91 0.58 1.75 2.46
C LYS A 91 -0.83 2.13 2.90
N ILE A 92 -1.82 1.77 2.10
CA ILE A 92 -3.24 2.07 2.37
C ILE A 92 -3.66 1.40 3.68
N ALA A 93 -3.35 0.12 3.86
CA ALA A 93 -3.69 -0.62 5.07
C ALA A 93 -3.05 0.00 6.32
N ALA A 94 -1.79 0.41 6.25
CA ALA A 94 -1.11 1.03 7.39
C ALA A 94 -1.72 2.39 7.75
N TYR A 95 -1.84 3.31 6.78
CA TYR A 95 -2.35 4.67 7.05
C TYR A 95 -3.81 4.69 7.50
N THR A 96 -4.63 3.82 6.93
CA THR A 96 -6.04 3.72 7.32
C THR A 96 -6.23 2.88 8.57
N ASN A 97 -5.18 2.24 9.08
CA ASN A 97 -5.28 1.15 10.05
C ASN A 97 -6.40 0.16 9.66
N PHE A 98 -6.25 -0.44 8.47
CA PHE A 98 -7.23 -1.34 7.86
C PHE A 98 -8.66 -0.76 7.72
N GLY A 99 -8.77 0.56 7.52
CA GLY A 99 -10.04 1.26 7.31
C GLY A 99 -10.65 1.89 8.57
N LEU A 100 -9.98 1.83 9.72
CA LEU A 100 -10.39 2.57 10.93
C LEU A 100 -10.31 4.09 10.72
N PHE A 101 -9.36 4.56 9.93
CA PHE A 101 -9.13 5.96 9.59
C PHE A 101 -9.21 6.18 8.07
N ALA A 102 -9.58 7.39 7.67
CA ALA A 102 -9.57 7.78 6.27
C ALA A 102 -8.16 8.17 5.80
N LEU A 103 -7.86 7.98 4.52
CA LEU A 103 -6.66 8.56 3.92
C LEU A 103 -6.80 10.08 3.85
N PRO A 104 -5.84 10.85 4.39
CA PRO A 104 -5.89 12.30 4.33
C PRO A 104 -5.87 12.79 2.88
N GLU A 105 -6.75 13.73 2.55
CA GLU A 105 -6.92 14.30 1.20
C GLU A 105 -5.65 14.99 0.68
N THR A 106 -4.83 15.53 1.58
CA THR A 106 -3.76 16.47 1.25
C THR A 106 -2.46 15.83 0.79
N ILE A 107 -2.12 14.61 1.24
CA ILE A 107 -0.82 13.98 0.98
C ILE A 107 -1.01 12.53 0.55
N GLY A 108 -1.81 11.77 1.31
CA GLY A 108 -1.98 10.33 1.08
C GLY A 108 -2.68 10.00 -0.23
N GLN A 109 -3.75 10.72 -0.58
CA GLN A 109 -4.54 10.36 -1.76
C GLN A 109 -3.79 10.62 -3.07
N THR A 110 -3.23 11.82 -3.27
CA THR A 110 -2.54 12.14 -4.53
C THR A 110 -1.33 11.24 -4.78
N GLN A 111 -0.52 10.97 -3.75
CA GLN A 111 0.64 10.10 -3.89
C GLN A 111 0.24 8.66 -4.22
N ILE A 112 -0.71 8.09 -3.48
CA ILE A 112 -1.22 6.73 -3.73
C ILE A 112 -1.80 6.62 -5.14
N TRP A 113 -2.56 7.61 -5.60
CA TRP A 113 -3.11 7.60 -6.96
C TRP A 113 -2.05 7.75 -8.05
N ASN A 114 -1.00 8.54 -7.82
CA ASN A 114 0.12 8.65 -8.75
C ASN A 114 0.88 7.31 -8.88
N GLU A 115 1.17 6.68 -7.75
CA GLU A 115 1.85 5.37 -7.74
C GLU A 115 0.95 4.26 -8.32
N ALA A 116 -0.36 4.27 -8.03
CA ALA A 116 -1.33 3.35 -8.62
C ALA A 116 -1.36 3.48 -10.15
N ARG A 117 -1.40 4.72 -10.67
CA ARG A 117 -1.37 4.97 -12.11
C ARG A 117 -0.10 4.44 -12.77
N ALA A 118 1.05 4.61 -12.10
CA ALA A 118 2.33 4.11 -12.60
C ALA A 118 2.43 2.57 -12.61
N LEU A 119 1.82 1.89 -11.64
CA LEU A 119 1.96 0.43 -11.46
C LEU A 119 0.88 -0.39 -12.14
N ILE A 120 -0.33 0.16 -12.30
CA ILE A 120 -1.53 -0.59 -12.73
C ILE A 120 -2.04 -0.08 -14.10
N GLY A 121 -1.66 1.13 -14.53
CA GLY A 121 -2.23 1.82 -15.70
C GLY A 121 -3.22 2.90 -15.27
N ASP A 122 -4.06 3.42 -16.17
CA ASP A 122 -5.06 4.46 -15.83
C ASP A 122 -6.06 3.96 -14.77
N ALA A 123 -5.74 4.25 -13.50
CA ALA A 123 -6.51 4.00 -12.30
C ALA A 123 -7.31 5.25 -11.90
#